data_AF-A0A0N1PFS8-F1
#
_entry.id   AF-A0A0N1PFS8-F1
#
_cell.length_a   1.000
_cell.length_b   1.000
_cell.length_c   1.000
_cell.angle_alpha   90.00
_cell.angle_beta   90.00
_cell.angle_gamma   90.00
#
_symmetry.space_group_name_H-M   'P 1'
#
loop_
_entity.id
_entity.type
_entity.pdbx_description
1 polymer ?
#
loop_
_entity_poly.entity_id
_entity_poly.type
_entity_poly.pdbx_seq_one_letter_code
_entity_poly.pdbx_strand_id
1 'polypeptide(L)'
;MPVAALLPDLQRYLAKYRKARGFDATAWVEMKCAKLNGYMRRCGLKACVTSVSGGVDSAVVLALCARAMQAPDSPILKNVGLCQPIHSSAWALERGRENIAACGATEVVVDQTALHQELSVTIERAVGIEGRDFARGQLRSYMRTPPGFYVAQLLSQEGTPAIVMGTGNKDEDFYLGYFCKAGDGVVDVQIISDLHKSEVFMVADVLGVPANTRNAAPSADLWETQTDEDELGFPYDFVELFTGWYLEQSETSKLQFLDSLSPDARAQFEEYTAACELVHRRNAHKLNGQINL
;
A
#
# COMPACT_ATOMS: atom_id res chain seq x y z
N MET A 1 -17.70 -12.57 8.21
CA MET A 1 -17.84 -11.87 9.51
C MET A 1 -16.62 -10.98 9.62
N PRO A 2 -16.77 -9.70 10.00
CA PRO A 2 -15.63 -8.80 10.13
C PRO A 2 -14.59 -9.41 11.07
N VAL A 3 -13.31 -9.31 10.71
CA VAL A 3 -12.22 -9.78 11.57
C VAL A 3 -12.31 -9.14 12.95
N ALA A 4 -12.10 -9.96 13.99
CA ALA A 4 -12.16 -9.47 15.36
C ALA A 4 -10.93 -8.62 15.67
N ALA A 5 -11.16 -7.46 16.30
CA ALA A 5 -10.09 -6.64 16.85
C ALA A 5 -9.27 -7.42 17.88
N LEU A 6 -8.03 -6.96 18.11
CA LEU A 6 -7.16 -7.53 19.12
C LEU A 6 -7.81 -7.50 20.52
N LEU A 7 -7.67 -8.59 21.27
CA LEU A 7 -8.11 -8.66 22.66
C LEU A 7 -7.25 -7.75 23.57
N PRO A 8 -7.76 -7.33 24.74
CA PRO A 8 -7.13 -6.29 25.57
C PRO A 8 -5.67 -6.55 25.95
N ASP A 9 -5.28 -7.81 26.17
CA ASP A 9 -3.89 -8.16 26.46
C ASP A 9 -2.97 -7.84 25.27
N LEU A 10 -3.39 -8.21 24.06
CA LEU A 10 -2.64 -7.95 22.83
C LEU A 10 -2.58 -6.46 22.53
N GLN A 11 -3.71 -5.74 22.71
CA GLN A 11 -3.75 -4.28 22.58
C GLN A 11 -2.77 -3.58 23.54
N ARG A 12 -2.63 -4.08 24.77
CA ARG A 12 -1.68 -3.55 25.76
C ARG A 12 -0.24 -3.70 25.29
N TYR A 13 0.13 -4.84 24.72
CA TYR A 13 1.47 -5.06 24.16
C TYR A 13 1.72 -4.20 22.91
N LEU A 14 0.75 -4.10 22.00
CA LEU A 14 0.83 -3.23 20.83
C LEU A 14 0.99 -1.76 21.23
N ALA A 15 0.21 -1.27 22.20
CA ALA A 15 0.33 0.09 22.71
C ALA A 15 1.71 0.35 23.36
N LYS A 16 2.25 -0.63 24.11
CA LYS A 16 3.60 -0.54 24.67
C LYS A 16 4.66 -0.47 23.56
N TYR A 17 4.51 -1.28 22.51
CA TYR A 17 5.37 -1.25 21.33
C TYR A 17 5.33 0.12 20.64
N ARG A 18 4.14 0.60 20.26
CA ARG A 18 3.95 1.92 19.62
C ARG A 18 4.55 3.06 20.44
N LYS A 19 4.35 3.04 21.77
CA LYS A 19 4.95 4.02 22.68
C LYS A 19 6.47 3.96 22.70
N ALA A 20 7.06 2.76 22.72
CA ALA A 20 8.51 2.59 22.70
C ALA A 20 9.12 2.98 21.35
N ARG A 21 8.41 2.71 20.26
CA ARG A 21 8.79 3.11 18.90
C ARG A 21 8.81 4.63 18.72
N GLY A 22 7.92 5.35 19.39
CA GLY A 22 7.98 6.82 19.49
C GLY A 22 7.90 7.52 18.13
N PHE A 23 7.09 6.98 17.21
CA PHE A 23 6.98 7.49 15.85
C PHE A 23 6.45 8.93 15.82
N ASP A 24 7.27 9.85 15.28
CA ASP A 24 6.90 11.24 15.03
C ASP A 24 6.60 11.42 13.54
N ALA A 25 5.31 11.46 13.21
CA ALA A 25 4.84 11.59 11.84
C ALA A 25 5.32 12.90 11.17
N THR A 26 5.38 14.01 11.91
CA THR A 26 5.84 15.29 11.37
C THR A 26 7.32 15.23 11.01
N ALA A 27 8.16 14.78 11.95
CA ALA A 27 9.59 14.63 11.71
C ALA A 27 9.87 13.63 10.57
N TRP A 28 9.10 12.54 10.51
CA TRP A 28 9.22 11.55 9.44
C TRP A 28 8.85 12.13 8.07
N VAL A 29 7.75 12.90 7.97
CA VAL A 29 7.33 13.57 6.72
C VAL A 29 8.42 14.49 6.19
N GLU A 30 8.98 15.37 7.03
CA GLU A 30 10.05 16.29 6.62
C GLU A 30 11.29 15.53 6.13
N MET A 31 11.71 14.52 6.89
CA MET A 31 12.85 13.67 6.54
C MET A 31 12.63 12.94 5.22
N LYS A 32 11.44 12.40 4.97
CA LYS A 32 11.11 11.67 3.73
C LYS A 32 10.99 12.59 2.53
N CYS A 33 10.39 13.77 2.68
CA CYS A 33 10.37 14.78 1.63
C CYS A 33 11.79 15.21 1.23
N ALA A 34 12.67 15.40 2.21
CA ALA A 34 14.09 15.70 1.95
C ALA A 34 14.79 14.54 1.22
N LYS A 35 14.56 13.28 1.62
CA LYS A 35 15.11 12.10 0.93
C LYS A 35 14.60 11.98 -0.50
N LEU A 36 13.30 12.19 -0.73
CA LEU A 36 12.70 12.19 -2.08
C LEU A 36 13.36 13.27 -2.94
N ASN A 37 13.42 14.52 -2.48
CA ASN A 37 14.08 15.60 -3.22
C ASN A 37 15.56 15.31 -3.49
N GLY A 38 16.27 14.68 -2.53
CA GLY A 38 17.63 14.21 -2.71
C GLY A 38 17.75 13.15 -3.82
N TYR A 39 16.88 12.15 -3.81
CA TYR A 39 16.81 11.11 -4.84
C TYR A 39 16.50 11.70 -6.22
N MET A 40 15.44 12.51 -6.32
CA MET A 40 15.00 13.16 -7.55
C MET A 40 16.13 14.00 -8.17
N ARG A 41 16.86 14.77 -7.34
CA ARG A 41 18.00 15.58 -7.81
C ARG A 41 19.15 14.73 -8.35
N ARG A 42 19.55 13.68 -7.62
CA ARG A 42 20.64 12.78 -8.05
C ARG A 42 20.33 12.07 -9.35
N CYS A 43 19.07 11.71 -9.57
CA CYS A 43 18.62 10.97 -10.75
C CYS A 43 18.16 11.88 -11.91
N GLY A 44 18.18 13.21 -11.75
CA GLY A 44 17.71 14.15 -12.78
C GLY A 44 16.19 14.13 -13.01
N LEU A 45 15.42 13.63 -12.04
CA LEU A 45 13.97 13.45 -12.12
C LEU A 45 13.23 14.73 -11.73
N LYS A 46 12.09 14.95 -12.39
CA LYS A 46 11.27 16.16 -12.34
C LYS A 46 9.80 15.89 -12.07
N ALA A 47 9.33 14.64 -12.14
CA ALA A 47 7.93 14.34 -11.88
C ALA A 47 7.72 13.03 -11.13
N CYS A 48 6.64 12.99 -10.35
CA CYS A 48 6.13 11.81 -9.68
C CYS A 48 4.78 11.44 -10.29
N VAL A 49 4.60 10.17 -10.64
CA VAL A 49 3.34 9.58 -11.10
C VAL A 49 2.87 8.58 -10.05
N THR A 50 1.71 8.82 -9.46
CA THR A 50 1.12 7.94 -8.43
C THR A 50 -0.20 7.40 -8.95
N SER A 51 -0.37 6.07 -8.97
CA SER A 51 -1.68 5.47 -9.20
C SER A 51 -2.57 5.70 -7.97
N VAL A 52 -3.73 6.32 -8.15
CA VAL A 52 -4.62 6.74 -7.06
C VAL A 52 -5.85 5.83 -7.02
N SER A 53 -5.99 5.07 -5.95
CA SER A 53 -7.10 4.12 -5.73
C SER A 53 -8.27 4.70 -4.93
N GLY A 54 -8.07 5.86 -4.30
CA GLY A 54 -9.00 6.39 -3.29
C GLY A 54 -8.77 5.85 -1.88
N GLY A 55 -7.80 4.94 -1.71
CA GLY A 55 -7.32 4.47 -0.40
C GLY A 55 -6.23 5.36 0.20
N VAL A 56 -6.00 5.18 1.50
CA VAL A 56 -5.11 6.04 2.31
C VAL A 56 -3.64 6.01 1.84
N ASP A 57 -3.12 4.85 1.43
CA ASP A 57 -1.69 4.73 1.08
C ASP A 57 -1.35 5.57 -0.16
N SER A 58 -2.16 5.46 -1.22
CA SER A 58 -2.00 6.27 -2.42
C SER A 58 -2.20 7.78 -2.15
N ALA A 59 -3.12 8.14 -1.24
CA ALA A 59 -3.34 9.53 -0.88
C ALA A 59 -2.18 10.12 -0.09
N VAL A 60 -1.59 9.36 0.85
CA VAL A 60 -0.39 9.76 1.58
C VAL A 60 0.80 9.94 0.64
N VAL A 61 1.01 9.00 -0.29
CA VAL A 61 2.11 9.10 -1.28
C VAL A 61 1.93 10.35 -2.15
N LEU A 62 0.72 10.60 -2.64
CA LEU A 62 0.42 11.78 -3.44
C LEU A 62 0.66 13.09 -2.66
N ALA A 63 0.25 13.12 -1.40
CA ALA A 63 0.44 14.26 -0.51
C ALA A 63 1.92 14.47 -0.12
N LEU A 64 2.70 13.39 0.07
CA LEU A 64 4.15 13.46 0.26
C LEU A 64 4.85 14.05 -0.97
N CYS A 65 4.46 13.64 -2.18
CA CYS A 65 4.98 14.21 -3.41
C CYS A 65 4.64 15.71 -3.52
N ALA A 66 3.41 16.12 -3.15
CA ALA A 66 3.03 17.52 -3.11
C ALA A 66 3.84 18.32 -2.07
N ARG A 67 4.00 17.79 -0.86
CA ARG A 67 4.78 18.41 0.22
C ARG A 67 6.27 18.55 -0.16
N ALA A 68 6.85 17.54 -0.82
CA ALA A 68 8.21 17.58 -1.32
C ALA A 68 8.40 18.56 -2.48
N MET A 69 7.40 18.68 -3.37
CA MET A 69 7.36 19.64 -4.48
C MET A 69 7.35 21.10 -4.00
N GLN A 70 6.73 21.38 -2.85
CA GLN A 70 6.66 22.74 -2.26
C GLN A 70 7.99 23.21 -1.62
N ALA A 71 8.99 22.35 -1.46
CA ALA A 71 10.27 22.76 -0.90
C ALA A 71 10.98 23.77 -1.84
N PRO A 72 11.64 24.83 -1.33
CA PRO A 72 12.21 25.90 -2.16
C PRO A 72 13.15 25.44 -3.28
N ASP A 73 13.97 24.40 -3.01
CA ASP A 73 14.92 23.84 -3.97
C ASP A 73 14.46 22.50 -4.55
N SER A 74 13.14 22.23 -4.52
CA SER A 74 12.61 20.97 -5.02
C SER A 74 12.92 20.80 -6.52
N PRO A 75 13.49 19.66 -6.94
CA PRO A 75 13.63 19.35 -8.36
C PRO A 75 12.29 18.92 -8.98
N ILE A 76 11.26 18.65 -8.17
CA ILE A 76 9.96 18.16 -8.62
C ILE A 76 9.16 19.33 -9.18
N LEU A 77 8.77 19.21 -10.45
CA LEU A 77 7.97 20.19 -11.18
C LEU A 77 6.53 19.72 -11.40
N LYS A 78 6.27 18.41 -11.33
CA LYS A 78 4.94 17.85 -11.57
C LYS A 78 4.63 16.69 -10.63
N ASN A 79 3.46 16.74 -10.01
CA ASN A 79 2.86 15.65 -9.25
C ASN A 79 1.61 15.18 -10.01
N VAL A 80 1.58 13.92 -10.44
CA VAL A 80 0.48 13.35 -11.23
C VAL A 80 -0.25 12.30 -10.41
N GLY A 81 -1.56 12.46 -10.28
CA GLY A 81 -2.45 11.43 -9.79
C GLY A 81 -3.14 10.73 -10.95
N LEU A 82 -2.91 9.43 -11.08
CA LEU A 82 -3.44 8.60 -12.16
C LEU A 82 -4.57 7.70 -11.62
N CYS A 83 -5.81 8.01 -11.98
CA CYS A 83 -6.97 7.16 -11.67
C CYS A 83 -7.18 6.13 -12.80
N GLN A 84 -7.34 4.86 -12.41
CA GLN A 84 -7.39 3.73 -13.36
C GLN A 84 -8.56 2.78 -13.07
N PRO A 85 -9.81 3.23 -13.30
CA PRO A 85 -10.98 2.38 -13.04
C PRO A 85 -10.97 1.15 -13.96
N ILE A 86 -11.28 0.00 -13.36
CA ILE A 86 -11.52 -1.27 -14.07
C ILE A 86 -12.66 -1.96 -13.34
N HIS A 87 -13.90 -1.76 -13.79
CA HIS A 87 -15.08 -2.16 -13.02
C HIS A 87 -15.05 -1.64 -11.56
N SER A 88 -14.42 -0.48 -11.35
CA SER A 88 -14.26 0.11 -10.02
C SER A 88 -15.55 0.77 -9.56
N SER A 89 -15.73 0.78 -8.25
CA SER A 89 -16.85 1.47 -7.61
C SER A 89 -16.78 2.98 -7.87
N ALA A 90 -17.93 3.65 -8.05
CA ALA A 90 -17.96 5.10 -8.29
C ALA A 90 -17.27 5.90 -7.15
N TRP A 91 -17.41 5.42 -5.91
CA TRP A 91 -16.77 6.03 -4.75
C TRP A 91 -15.23 6.05 -4.86
N ALA A 92 -14.62 5.05 -5.50
CA ALA A 92 -13.15 4.92 -5.57
C ALA A 92 -12.57 6.01 -6.46
N LEU A 93 -13.20 6.23 -7.61
CA LEU A 93 -12.85 7.31 -8.51
C LEU A 93 -13.09 8.68 -7.87
N GLU A 94 -14.24 8.89 -7.22
CA GLU A 94 -14.57 10.16 -6.58
C GLU A 94 -13.58 10.53 -5.47
N ARG A 95 -13.29 9.58 -4.55
CA ARG A 95 -12.27 9.79 -3.51
C ARG A 95 -10.87 9.98 -4.09
N GLY A 96 -10.53 9.25 -5.15
CA GLY A 96 -9.28 9.46 -5.87
C GLY A 96 -9.13 10.89 -6.38
N ARG A 97 -10.15 11.41 -7.05
CA ARG A 97 -10.20 12.81 -7.52
C ARG A 97 -10.14 13.82 -6.39
N GLU A 98 -10.83 13.57 -5.28
CA GLU A 98 -10.77 14.41 -4.08
C GLU A 98 -9.33 14.51 -3.54
N ASN A 99 -8.63 13.37 -3.43
CA ASN A 99 -7.23 13.34 -2.99
C ASN A 99 -6.31 14.09 -3.96
N ILE A 100 -6.51 13.94 -5.27
CA ILE A 100 -5.75 14.64 -6.31
C ILE A 100 -5.93 16.15 -6.21
N ALA A 101 -7.18 16.60 -6.09
CA ALA A 101 -7.52 18.01 -5.96
C ALA A 101 -6.92 18.61 -4.67
N ALA A 102 -7.01 17.90 -3.54
CA ALA A 102 -6.44 18.35 -2.27
C ALA A 102 -4.92 18.56 -2.34
N CYS A 103 -4.22 17.79 -3.18
CA CYS A 103 -2.77 17.89 -3.38
C CYS A 103 -2.37 18.92 -4.46
N GLY A 104 -3.32 19.52 -5.19
CA GLY A 104 -3.03 20.32 -6.38
C GLY A 104 -2.31 19.53 -7.48
N ALA A 105 -2.50 18.21 -7.52
CA ALA A 105 -1.87 17.32 -8.48
C ALA A 105 -2.57 17.39 -9.85
N THR A 106 -1.84 17.05 -10.92
CA THR A 106 -2.45 16.88 -12.25
C THR A 106 -3.27 15.59 -12.27
N GLU A 107 -4.57 15.69 -12.55
CA GLU A 107 -5.44 14.53 -12.75
C GLU A 107 -5.18 13.91 -14.13
N VAL A 108 -4.98 12.58 -14.14
CA VAL A 108 -5.05 11.76 -15.34
C VAL A 108 -6.02 10.61 -15.06
N VAL A 109 -6.95 10.36 -15.98
CA VAL A 109 -7.88 9.24 -15.88
C VAL A 109 -7.71 8.33 -17.09
N VAL A 110 -7.46 7.05 -16.84
CA VAL A 110 -7.36 6.00 -17.85
C VAL A 110 -8.32 4.89 -17.48
N ASP A 111 -9.54 4.93 -18.03
CA ASP A 111 -10.49 3.84 -17.89
C ASP A 111 -10.05 2.66 -18.75
N GLN A 112 -9.80 1.52 -18.11
CA GLN A 112 -9.33 0.30 -18.79
C GLN A 112 -10.38 -0.81 -18.78
N THR A 113 -11.64 -0.50 -18.43
CA THR A 113 -12.71 -1.48 -18.29
C THR A 113 -12.93 -2.27 -19.59
N ALA A 114 -13.07 -1.59 -20.73
CA ALA A 114 -13.26 -2.26 -22.02
C ALA A 114 -12.03 -3.10 -22.43
N LEU A 115 -10.82 -2.57 -22.21
CA LEU A 115 -9.57 -3.28 -22.50
C LEU A 115 -9.41 -4.52 -21.64
N HIS A 116 -9.80 -4.46 -20.36
CA HIS A 116 -9.75 -5.59 -19.43
C HIS A 116 -10.70 -6.71 -19.87
N GLN A 117 -11.92 -6.36 -20.29
CA GLN A 117 -12.88 -7.33 -20.81
C GLN A 117 -12.36 -8.04 -22.07
N GLU A 118 -11.81 -7.28 -23.02
CA GLU A 118 -11.27 -7.85 -24.25
C GLU A 118 -10.05 -8.74 -23.99
N LEU A 119 -9.11 -8.24 -23.17
CA LEU A 119 -7.88 -8.96 -22.86
C LEU A 119 -8.14 -10.24 -22.06
N SER A 120 -9.04 -10.19 -21.07
CA SER A 120 -9.41 -11.37 -20.28
C SER A 120 -10.00 -12.46 -21.18
N VAL A 121 -11.00 -12.15 -22.00
CA VAL A 121 -11.60 -13.12 -22.94
C VAL A 121 -10.56 -13.67 -23.93
N THR A 122 -9.65 -12.82 -24.42
CA THR A 122 -8.60 -13.24 -25.35
C THR A 122 -7.65 -14.26 -24.71
N ILE A 123 -7.18 -13.98 -23.48
CA ILE A 123 -6.28 -14.88 -22.74
C ILE A 123 -7.01 -16.17 -22.37
N GLU A 124 -8.22 -16.07 -21.82
CA GLU A 124 -9.03 -17.22 -21.40
C GLU A 124 -9.27 -18.19 -22.57
N ARG A 125 -9.61 -17.65 -23.76
CA ARG A 125 -9.77 -18.45 -24.98
C ARG A 125 -8.47 -19.10 -25.44
N ALA A 126 -7.36 -18.36 -25.42
CA ALA A 126 -6.07 -18.86 -25.87
C ALA A 126 -5.54 -19.99 -24.96
N VAL A 127 -5.81 -19.89 -23.66
CA VAL A 127 -5.41 -20.90 -22.65
C VAL A 127 -6.43 -22.04 -22.54
N GLY A 128 -7.70 -21.81 -22.93
CA GLY A 128 -8.78 -22.78 -22.79
C GLY A 128 -9.29 -22.93 -21.36
N ILE A 129 -9.12 -21.90 -20.52
CA ILE A 129 -9.54 -21.88 -19.11
C ILE A 129 -10.40 -20.63 -18.88
N GLU A 130 -11.62 -20.83 -18.37
CA GLU A 130 -12.51 -19.72 -17.99
C GLU A 130 -11.98 -19.02 -16.72
N GLY A 131 -11.91 -17.69 -16.78
CA GLY A 131 -11.41 -16.87 -15.69
C GLY A 131 -12.43 -16.74 -14.55
N ARG A 132 -11.96 -16.96 -13.32
CA ARG A 132 -12.70 -16.68 -12.08
C ARG A 132 -12.31 -15.33 -11.49
N ASP A 133 -13.07 -14.86 -10.51
CA ASP A 133 -12.92 -13.54 -9.89
C ASP A 133 -11.48 -13.24 -9.46
N PHE A 134 -10.80 -14.18 -8.78
CA PHE A 134 -9.41 -13.99 -8.37
C PHE A 134 -8.47 -13.73 -9.56
N ALA A 135 -8.54 -14.56 -10.61
CA ALA A 135 -7.66 -14.42 -11.78
C ALA A 135 -7.95 -13.12 -12.56
N ARG A 136 -9.24 -12.80 -12.75
CA ARG A 136 -9.66 -11.57 -13.41
C ARG A 136 -9.31 -10.32 -12.58
N GLY A 137 -9.41 -10.40 -11.26
CA GLY A 137 -9.00 -9.37 -10.30
C GLY A 137 -7.49 -9.11 -10.33
N GLN A 138 -6.68 -10.18 -10.34
CA GLN A 138 -5.23 -10.07 -10.53
C GLN A 138 -4.87 -9.38 -11.86
N LEU A 139 -5.59 -9.70 -12.94
CA LEU A 139 -5.43 -9.00 -14.23
C LEU A 139 -5.70 -7.50 -14.12
N ARG A 140 -6.67 -7.06 -13.31
CA ARG A 140 -6.90 -5.63 -13.06
C ARG A 140 -5.65 -4.97 -12.49
N SER A 141 -5.01 -5.61 -11.51
CA SER A 141 -3.78 -5.09 -10.90
C SER A 141 -2.62 -5.05 -11.92
N TYR A 142 -2.41 -6.12 -12.70
CA TYR A 142 -1.37 -6.12 -13.75
C TYR A 142 -1.58 -5.02 -14.80
N MET A 143 -2.83 -4.78 -15.20
CA MET A 143 -3.15 -3.74 -16.18
C MET A 143 -2.97 -2.33 -15.63
N ARG A 144 -2.89 -2.13 -14.32
CA ARG A 144 -2.65 -0.79 -13.76
C ARG A 144 -1.19 -0.35 -13.90
N THR A 145 -0.25 -1.27 -14.02
CA THR A 145 1.18 -0.95 -14.13
C THR A 145 1.58 -0.25 -15.44
N PRO A 146 1.21 -0.74 -16.65
CA PRO A 146 1.64 -0.12 -17.90
C PRO A 146 1.22 1.35 -18.06
N PRO A 147 -0.01 1.79 -17.73
CA PRO A 147 -0.37 3.20 -17.85
C PRO A 147 0.47 4.12 -16.96
N GLY A 148 0.84 3.71 -15.74
CA GLY A 148 1.70 4.51 -14.86
C GLY A 148 3.07 4.76 -15.48
N PHE A 149 3.73 3.71 -15.94
CA PHE A 149 5.01 3.84 -16.63
C PHE A 149 4.89 4.57 -17.96
N TYR A 150 3.83 4.33 -18.74
CA TYR A 150 3.66 5.00 -20.02
C TYR A 150 3.43 6.52 -19.86
N VAL A 151 2.64 6.93 -18.86
CA VAL A 151 2.51 8.35 -18.48
C VAL A 151 3.88 8.91 -18.08
N ALA A 152 4.68 8.18 -17.29
CA ALA A 152 6.02 8.61 -16.93
C ALA A 152 6.95 8.77 -18.15
N GLN A 153 6.87 7.87 -19.14
CA GLN A 153 7.65 7.97 -20.36
C GLN A 153 7.20 9.12 -21.26
N LEU A 154 5.90 9.40 -21.35
CA LEU A 154 5.39 10.56 -22.07
C LEU A 154 5.87 11.87 -21.44
N LEU A 155 5.85 11.99 -20.12
CA LEU A 155 6.42 13.15 -19.42
C LEU A 155 7.92 13.28 -19.68
N SER A 156 8.64 12.16 -19.67
CA SER A 156 10.09 12.13 -19.94
C SER A 156 10.42 12.56 -21.37
N GLN A 157 9.62 12.13 -22.35
CA GLN A 157 9.71 12.57 -23.75
C GLN A 157 9.55 14.09 -23.87
N GLU A 158 8.62 14.68 -23.11
CA GLU A 158 8.37 16.13 -23.08
C GLU A 158 9.36 16.91 -22.19
N GLY A 159 10.49 16.30 -21.81
CA GLY A 159 11.54 16.97 -21.03
C GLY A 159 11.24 17.10 -19.53
N THR A 160 10.27 16.34 -19.01
CA THR A 160 9.97 16.23 -17.57
C THR A 160 10.20 14.79 -17.10
N PRO A 161 11.46 14.32 -16.96
CA PRO A 161 11.77 12.94 -16.54
C PRO A 161 11.00 12.54 -15.28
N ALA A 162 10.28 11.43 -15.34
CA ALA A 162 9.31 11.05 -14.31
C ALA A 162 9.60 9.65 -13.74
N ILE A 163 9.15 9.43 -12.51
CA ILE A 163 9.13 8.11 -11.86
C ILE A 163 7.74 7.72 -11.42
N VAL A 164 7.50 6.41 -11.35
CA VAL A 164 6.31 5.79 -10.77
C VAL A 164 6.51 5.56 -9.28
N MET A 165 5.60 6.10 -8.48
CA MET A 165 5.61 5.99 -7.02
C MET A 165 4.85 4.75 -6.57
N GLY A 166 5.43 4.03 -5.62
CA GLY A 166 4.81 2.92 -4.91
C GLY A 166 4.07 3.34 -3.65
N THR A 167 3.04 2.58 -3.35
CA THR A 167 2.11 2.81 -2.24
C THR A 167 2.12 1.66 -1.23
N GLY A 168 3.09 0.75 -1.31
CA GLY A 168 3.19 -0.37 -0.39
C GLY A 168 3.76 0.07 0.95
N ASN A 169 3.08 -0.32 2.03
CA ASN A 169 3.53 -0.09 3.41
C ASN A 169 4.22 -1.34 3.98
N LYS A 170 4.76 -1.21 5.20
CA LYS A 170 5.56 -2.25 5.84
C LYS A 170 4.79 -3.54 6.09
N ASP A 171 3.52 -3.42 6.49
CA ASP A 171 2.70 -4.57 6.87
C ASP A 171 2.30 -5.40 5.64
N GLU A 172 1.98 -4.73 4.52
CA GLU A 172 1.61 -5.36 3.26
C GLU A 172 2.82 -6.00 2.55
N ASP A 173 3.86 -5.21 2.26
CA ASP A 173 4.88 -5.59 1.28
C ASP A 173 5.97 -6.50 1.83
N PHE A 174 6.33 -6.37 3.11
CA PHE A 174 7.55 -7.01 3.63
C PHE A 174 7.28 -8.39 4.20
N TYR A 175 6.48 -8.49 5.25
CA TYR A 175 6.22 -9.78 5.88
C TYR A 175 5.14 -10.53 5.11
N LEU A 176 4.00 -9.90 4.82
CA LEU A 176 2.89 -10.60 4.18
C LEU A 176 3.11 -10.87 2.69
N GLY A 177 3.88 -10.01 2.00
CA GLY A 177 3.96 -10.03 0.54
C GLY A 177 2.57 -9.86 -0.10
N TYR A 178 1.70 -9.10 0.55
CA TYR A 178 0.32 -8.86 0.18
C TYR A 178 0.22 -7.73 -0.85
N PHE A 179 0.85 -7.97 -2.00
CA PHE A 179 0.81 -7.10 -3.17
C PHE A 179 0.78 -7.94 -4.45
N CYS A 180 0.47 -7.32 -5.57
CA CYS A 180 0.55 -7.97 -6.87
C CYS A 180 1.95 -7.79 -7.47
N LYS A 181 2.68 -8.91 -7.67
CA LYS A 181 4.11 -8.88 -8.08
C LYS A 181 4.38 -8.10 -9.36
N ALA A 182 3.49 -8.21 -10.36
CA ALA A 182 3.56 -7.48 -11.62
C ALA A 182 2.54 -6.34 -11.72
N GLY A 183 1.97 -5.94 -10.58
CA GLY A 183 0.97 -4.89 -10.44
C GLY A 183 1.54 -3.72 -9.64
N ASP A 184 0.92 -3.43 -8.51
CA ASP A 184 1.30 -2.42 -7.51
C ASP A 184 2.71 -2.63 -6.91
N GLY A 185 3.27 -3.84 -7.00
CA GLY A 185 4.66 -4.10 -6.61
C GLY A 185 5.73 -3.62 -7.61
N VAL A 186 5.36 -3.26 -8.85
CA VAL A 186 6.33 -2.81 -9.88
C VAL A 186 6.29 -1.28 -9.98
N VAL A 187 7.27 -0.65 -9.34
CA VAL A 187 7.40 0.80 -9.22
C VAL A 187 8.88 1.20 -9.14
N ASP A 188 9.18 2.48 -9.29
CA ASP A 188 10.55 2.98 -9.18
C ASP A 188 10.95 3.26 -7.72
N VAL A 189 10.01 3.77 -6.90
CA VAL A 189 10.28 4.19 -5.51
C VAL A 189 9.14 3.86 -4.57
N GLN A 190 9.41 3.10 -3.50
CA GLN A 190 8.48 2.85 -2.39
C GLN A 190 8.77 3.78 -1.21
N ILE A 191 8.06 4.90 -1.10
CA ILE A 191 8.39 5.96 -0.13
C ILE A 191 7.86 5.72 1.29
N ILE A 192 6.77 4.95 1.44
CA ILE A 192 6.12 4.62 2.73
C ILE A 192 6.35 3.17 3.19
N SER A 193 7.26 2.45 2.53
CA SER A 193 7.58 1.04 2.80
C SER A 193 8.06 0.72 4.22
N ASP A 194 8.53 1.71 4.97
CA ASP A 194 8.98 1.59 6.36
C ASP A 194 7.89 1.84 7.41
N LEU A 195 6.68 2.23 6.98
CA LEU A 195 5.57 2.56 7.86
C LEU A 195 4.64 1.38 8.12
N HIS A 196 4.27 1.16 9.38
CA HIS A 196 3.10 0.35 9.69
C HIS A 196 1.82 1.07 9.25
N LYS A 197 0.72 0.34 9.03
CA LYS A 197 -0.56 0.90 8.59
C LYS A 197 -1.05 2.00 9.54
N SER A 198 -0.88 1.81 10.84
CA SER A 198 -1.18 2.80 11.87
C SER A 198 -0.40 4.11 11.68
N GLU A 199 0.87 4.02 11.28
CA GLU A 199 1.74 5.16 11.00
C GLU A 199 1.38 5.86 9.69
N VAL A 200 0.89 5.12 8.68
CA VAL A 200 0.33 5.70 7.46
C VAL A 200 -0.85 6.62 7.80
N PHE A 201 -1.75 6.21 8.70
CA PHE A 201 -2.85 7.07 9.15
C PHE A 201 -2.35 8.31 9.91
N MET A 202 -1.35 8.16 10.79
CA MET A 202 -0.74 9.32 11.49
C MET A 202 -0.11 10.31 10.49
N VAL A 203 0.54 9.81 9.44
CA VAL A 203 1.11 10.64 8.38
C VAL A 203 0.01 11.29 7.54
N ALA A 204 -1.07 10.58 7.25
CA ALA A 204 -2.23 11.11 6.55
C ALA A 204 -2.84 12.31 7.29
N ASP A 205 -2.90 12.26 8.62
CA ASP A 205 -3.35 13.37 9.46
C ASP A 205 -2.43 14.59 9.33
N VAL A 206 -1.11 14.39 9.45
CA VAL A 206 -0.11 15.48 9.33
C VAL A 206 -0.16 16.15 7.96
N LEU A 207 -0.35 15.37 6.90
CA LEU A 207 -0.42 15.85 5.53
C LEU A 207 -1.78 16.47 5.15
N GLY A 208 -2.78 16.39 6.04
CA GLY A 208 -4.11 16.92 5.78
C GLY A 208 -4.88 16.15 4.70
N VAL A 209 -4.67 14.83 4.59
CA VAL A 209 -5.41 13.98 3.65
C VAL A 209 -6.93 14.12 3.92
N PRO A 210 -7.79 14.19 2.88
CA PRO A 210 -9.24 14.31 3.06
C PRO A 210 -9.84 13.30 4.04
N ALA A 211 -10.80 13.76 4.86
CA ALA A 211 -11.42 12.93 5.90
C ALA A 211 -12.15 11.70 5.34
N ASN A 212 -12.76 11.82 4.15
CA ASN A 212 -13.39 10.70 3.44
C ASN A 212 -12.42 9.56 3.12
N THR A 213 -11.15 9.88 2.93
CA THR A 213 -10.09 8.89 2.69
C THR A 213 -9.57 8.34 4.00
N ARG A 214 -9.31 9.21 5.00
CA ARG A 214 -8.75 8.81 6.30
C ARG A 214 -9.67 7.90 7.13
N ASN A 215 -10.99 8.10 7.03
CA ASN A 215 -11.96 7.37 7.85
C ASN A 215 -12.50 6.09 7.18
N ALA A 216 -12.06 5.78 5.97
CA ALA A 216 -12.53 4.61 5.25
C ALA A 216 -11.72 3.36 5.61
N ALA A 217 -12.40 2.21 5.64
CA ALA A 217 -11.73 0.93 5.81
C ALA A 217 -10.77 0.64 4.62
N PRO A 218 -9.58 0.04 4.87
CA PRO A 218 -8.70 -0.45 3.82
C PRO A 218 -9.38 -1.50 2.92
N SER A 219 -9.22 -1.36 1.61
CA SER A 219 -9.75 -2.28 0.60
C SER A 219 -8.99 -2.14 -0.72
N ALA A 220 -8.74 -3.26 -1.38
CA ALA A 220 -8.08 -3.31 -2.69
C ALA A 220 -9.01 -2.98 -3.90
N ASP A 221 -10.34 -2.84 -3.70
CA ASP A 221 -11.36 -2.61 -4.76
C ASP A 221 -11.20 -3.56 -5.98
N LEU A 222 -10.84 -4.82 -5.72
CA LEU A 222 -10.66 -5.84 -6.77
C LEU A 222 -11.95 -6.63 -7.06
N TRP A 223 -12.85 -6.77 -6.07
CA TRP A 223 -14.19 -7.33 -6.20
C TRP A 223 -15.10 -6.81 -5.06
N GLU A 224 -16.43 -6.92 -5.21
CA GLU A 224 -17.40 -6.27 -4.32
C GLU A 224 -17.28 -6.72 -2.84
N THR A 225 -17.41 -5.78 -1.90
CA THR A 225 -17.52 -5.97 -0.43
C THR A 225 -16.30 -6.54 0.32
N GLN A 226 -15.13 -6.63 -0.31
CA GLN A 226 -13.92 -7.17 0.32
C GLN A 226 -13.11 -6.08 1.03
N THR A 227 -12.75 -6.33 2.30
CA THR A 227 -11.68 -5.60 3.01
C THR A 227 -10.43 -6.47 3.04
N ASP A 228 -9.26 -5.83 3.14
CA ASP A 228 -7.99 -6.57 3.19
C ASP A 228 -7.94 -7.48 4.42
N GLU A 229 -8.40 -6.97 5.58
CA GLU A 229 -8.40 -7.72 6.83
C GLU A 229 -9.31 -8.95 6.75
N ASP A 230 -10.49 -8.83 6.12
CA ASP A 230 -11.39 -9.97 5.91
C ASP A 230 -10.80 -11.07 5.01
N GLU A 231 -9.98 -10.70 4.01
CA GLU A 231 -9.26 -11.69 3.20
C GLU A 231 -8.11 -12.33 3.97
N LEU A 232 -7.37 -11.53 4.76
CA LEU A 232 -6.22 -11.99 5.53
C LEU A 232 -6.63 -12.85 6.73
N GLY A 233 -7.79 -12.58 7.34
CA GLY A 233 -8.28 -13.23 8.55
C GLY A 233 -7.71 -12.66 9.85
N PHE A 234 -7.01 -11.53 9.79
CA PHE A 234 -6.42 -10.84 10.95
C PHE A 234 -6.27 -9.33 10.65
N PRO A 235 -6.29 -8.46 11.68
CA PRO A 235 -6.19 -7.02 11.47
C PRO A 235 -4.73 -6.58 11.27
N TYR A 236 -4.50 -5.43 10.62
CA TYR A 236 -3.15 -4.85 10.46
C TYR A 236 -2.47 -4.57 11.81
N ASP A 237 -3.25 -4.23 12.85
CA ASP A 237 -2.76 -4.11 14.23
C ASP A 237 -2.08 -5.39 14.73
N PHE A 238 -2.55 -6.57 14.30
CA PHE A 238 -1.88 -7.84 14.61
C PHE A 238 -0.54 -7.96 13.88
N VAL A 239 -0.50 -7.59 12.59
CA VAL A 239 0.72 -7.66 11.77
C VAL A 239 1.80 -6.77 12.38
N GLU A 240 1.44 -5.56 12.82
CA GLU A 240 2.34 -4.64 13.50
C GLU A 240 2.85 -5.23 14.83
N LEU A 241 1.97 -5.79 15.66
CA LEU A 241 2.40 -6.46 16.91
C LEU A 241 3.34 -7.65 16.62
N PHE A 242 2.98 -8.47 15.65
CA PHE A 242 3.69 -9.70 15.34
C PHE A 242 5.07 -9.42 14.73
N THR A 243 5.10 -8.62 13.67
CA THR A 243 6.33 -8.35 12.91
C THR A 243 7.16 -7.22 13.51
N GLY A 244 6.51 -6.21 14.09
CA GLY A 244 7.18 -5.06 14.68
C GLY A 244 7.76 -5.34 16.06
N TRP A 245 7.16 -6.27 16.81
CA TRP A 245 7.58 -6.58 18.18
C TRP A 245 7.88 -8.06 18.41
N TYR A 246 6.93 -8.98 18.17
CA TYR A 246 7.06 -10.38 18.62
C TYR A 246 8.21 -11.14 17.96
N LEU A 247 8.38 -11.03 16.64
CA LEU A 247 9.45 -11.73 15.91
C LEU A 247 10.86 -11.26 16.33
N GLU A 248 10.99 -10.01 16.79
CA GLU A 248 12.23 -9.40 17.26
C GLU A 248 12.60 -9.78 18.71
N GLN A 249 11.72 -10.50 19.42
CA GLN A 249 11.97 -10.90 20.81
C GLN A 249 12.83 -12.16 20.90
N SER A 250 13.57 -12.30 22.01
CA SER A 250 14.21 -13.57 22.37
C SER A 250 13.18 -14.66 22.65
N GLU A 251 13.55 -15.92 22.48
CA GLU A 251 12.67 -17.06 22.77
C GLU A 251 12.12 -17.03 24.21
N THR A 252 12.95 -16.64 25.18
CA THR A 252 12.52 -16.45 26.58
C THR A 252 11.44 -15.37 26.70
N SER A 253 11.62 -14.22 26.03
CA SER A 253 10.64 -13.13 26.04
C SER A 253 9.34 -13.52 25.33
N LYS A 254 9.40 -14.30 24.25
CA LYS A 254 8.22 -14.83 23.57
C LYS A 254 7.42 -15.77 24.47
N LEU A 255 8.09 -16.69 25.17
CA LEU A 255 7.43 -17.59 26.13
C LEU A 255 6.78 -16.81 27.28
N GLN A 256 7.50 -15.86 27.87
CA GLN A 256 6.96 -15.00 28.93
C GLN A 256 5.75 -14.18 28.45
N PHE A 257 5.77 -13.71 27.20
CA PHE A 257 4.63 -13.06 26.58
C PHE A 257 3.42 -13.98 26.50
N LEU A 258 3.57 -15.16 25.91
CA LEU A 258 2.49 -16.13 25.76
C LEU A 258 1.92 -16.59 27.11
N ASP A 259 2.78 -16.77 28.12
CA ASP A 259 2.37 -17.14 29.48
C ASP A 259 1.66 -16.00 30.24
N SER A 260 1.85 -14.75 29.79
CA SER A 260 1.20 -13.57 30.38
C SER A 260 -0.20 -13.27 29.81
N LEU A 261 -0.58 -13.93 28.71
CA LEU A 261 -1.87 -13.72 28.06
C LEU A 261 -2.98 -14.50 28.76
N SER A 262 -4.17 -13.92 28.83
CA SER A 262 -5.39 -14.68 29.12
C SER A 262 -5.60 -15.82 28.10
N PRO A 263 -6.30 -16.91 28.46
CA PRO A 263 -6.52 -18.04 27.55
C PRO A 263 -7.11 -17.62 26.19
N ASP A 264 -8.07 -16.70 26.19
CA ASP A 264 -8.71 -16.22 24.96
C ASP A 264 -7.75 -15.37 24.12
N ALA A 265 -6.96 -14.49 24.74
CA ALA A 265 -5.96 -13.67 24.04
C ALA A 265 -4.84 -14.52 23.44
N ARG A 266 -4.43 -15.59 24.15
CA ARG A 266 -3.47 -16.56 23.64
C ARG A 266 -4.03 -17.33 22.44
N ALA A 267 -5.27 -17.81 22.53
CA ALA A 267 -5.92 -18.51 21.42
C ALA A 267 -6.04 -17.61 20.18
N GLN A 268 -6.47 -16.35 20.36
CA GLN A 268 -6.53 -15.38 19.26
C GLN A 268 -5.13 -15.11 18.66
N PHE A 269 -4.10 -14.95 19.50
CA PHE A 269 -2.74 -14.74 19.03
C PHE A 269 -2.24 -15.93 18.21
N GLU A 270 -2.43 -17.16 18.69
CA GLU A 270 -2.02 -18.38 18.00
C GLU A 270 -2.76 -18.57 16.66
N GLU A 271 -4.07 -18.28 16.62
CA GLU A 271 -4.89 -18.30 15.41
C GLU A 271 -4.36 -17.30 14.36
N TYR A 272 -4.18 -16.04 14.77
CA TYR A 272 -3.71 -14.99 13.86
C TYR A 272 -2.26 -15.21 13.43
N THR A 273 -1.39 -15.76 14.30
CA THR A 273 -0.02 -16.17 13.92
C THR A 273 -0.07 -17.22 12.82
N ALA A 274 -0.88 -18.27 12.98
CA ALA A 274 -0.99 -19.33 11.99
C ALA A 274 -1.47 -18.81 10.63
N ALA A 275 -2.46 -17.92 10.62
CA ALA A 275 -2.95 -17.26 9.41
C ALA A 275 -1.89 -16.36 8.77
N CYS A 276 -1.20 -15.53 9.56
CA CYS A 276 -0.16 -14.62 9.10
C CYS A 276 1.02 -15.36 8.48
N GLU A 277 1.50 -16.42 9.11
CA GLU A 277 2.57 -17.28 8.56
C GLU A 277 2.14 -18.03 7.30
N LEU A 278 0.87 -18.44 7.21
CA LEU A 278 0.34 -19.08 6.00
C LEU A 278 0.39 -18.10 4.82
N VAL A 279 -0.04 -16.85 5.03
CA VAL A 279 0.05 -15.79 4.01
C VAL A 279 1.51 -15.54 3.62
N HIS A 280 2.40 -15.38 4.60
CA HIS A 280 3.84 -15.20 4.37
C HIS A 280 4.42 -16.33 3.51
N ARG A 281 4.21 -17.60 3.90
CA ARG A 281 4.71 -18.76 3.14
C ARG A 281 4.16 -18.80 1.72
N ARG A 282 2.86 -18.55 1.55
CA ARG A 282 2.21 -18.51 0.22
C ARG A 282 2.84 -17.43 -0.67
N ASN A 283 3.17 -16.28 -0.09
CA ASN A 283 3.66 -15.11 -0.81
C ASN A 283 5.20 -14.98 -0.84
N ALA A 284 5.96 -15.87 -0.20
CA ALA A 284 7.42 -15.78 -0.10
C ALA A 284 8.14 -15.67 -1.46
N HIS A 285 7.56 -16.25 -2.51
CA HIS A 285 8.03 -16.14 -3.90
C HIS A 285 7.96 -14.71 -4.50
N LYS A 286 7.25 -13.79 -3.84
CA LYS A 286 7.15 -12.36 -4.22
C LYS A 286 8.21 -11.51 -3.54
N LEU A 287 8.65 -11.90 -2.34
CA LEU A 287 9.56 -11.11 -1.50
C LEU A 287 11.00 -11.07 -2.03
N ASN A 288 11.39 -12.13 -2.73
CA ASN A 288 12.64 -12.17 -3.46
C ASN A 288 12.34 -11.84 -4.93
N GLY A 289 13.19 -10.99 -5.55
CA GLY A 289 13.02 -10.52 -6.93
C GLY A 289 13.05 -11.65 -7.96
N GLN A 290 14.02 -11.62 -8.88
CA GLN A 290 14.28 -12.76 -9.77
C GLN A 290 15.27 -13.69 -9.07
N ILE A 291 14.92 -14.98 -8.98
CA ILE A 291 15.80 -16.03 -8.44
C ILE A 291 16.40 -16.78 -9.63
N ASN A 292 17.73 -16.90 -9.65
CA ASN A 292 18.43 -17.84 -10.52
C ASN A 292 18.58 -19.17 -9.75
N LEU A 293 17.84 -20.20 -10.16
CA LEU A 293 17.81 -21.54 -9.52
C LEU A 293 18.96 -22.42 -10.01
#